data_AF-A0A1M4USU8-F1
#
_entry.id   AF-A0A1M4USU8-F1
#
_cell.length_a   1.000
_cell.length_b   1.000
_cell.length_c   1.000
_cell.angle_alpha   90.00
_cell.angle_beta   90.00
_cell.angle_gamma   90.00
#
_symmetry.space_group_name_H-M   'P 1'
#
loop_
_entity.id
_entity.type
_entity.pdbx_description
1 polymer ?
#
loop_
_entity_poly.entity_id
_entity_poly.type
_entity_poly.pdbx_seq_one_letter_code
_entity_poly.pdbx_strand_id
1 'polypeptide(L)'
;MTFKVQRKEQIEKRYFIKWAILIIVLLIGSLFSIFVGVSELSPSHLFQTESIEWKVLVTTRVPRTISIVIAGATLSLSGLLMQQLTQNKFTSPSTVGTMQSARLGLILSLLFFPKASIFNRRYFLLDLR
;
A
#
# COMPACT_ATOMS: atom_id res chain seq x y z
N MET A 1 36.26 28.23 9.31
CA MET A 1 35.02 27.69 9.94
C MET A 1 33.78 27.88 9.04
N THR A 2 33.69 28.96 8.28
CA THR A 2 32.59 29.33 7.35
C THR A 2 32.29 28.34 6.22
N PHE A 3 33.29 27.67 5.63
CA PHE A 3 33.07 26.71 4.53
C PHE A 3 32.34 25.41 4.92
N LYS A 4 32.47 24.95 6.17
CA LYS A 4 31.73 23.75 6.66
C LYS A 4 30.25 24.06 6.89
N VAL A 5 29.91 25.30 7.24
CA VAL A 5 28.53 25.75 7.49
C VAL A 5 27.76 25.86 6.16
N GLN A 6 28.34 26.50 5.14
CA GLN A 6 27.72 26.60 3.82
C GLN A 6 27.49 25.23 3.14
N ARG A 7 28.42 24.28 3.33
CA ARG A 7 28.28 22.92 2.76
C ARG A 7 27.15 22.13 3.44
N LYS A 8 26.94 22.29 4.76
CA LYS A 8 25.83 21.65 5.46
C LYS A 8 24.47 22.18 4.98
N GLU A 9 24.36 23.50 4.81
CA GLU A 9 23.12 24.14 4.35
C GLU A 9 22.74 23.73 2.91
N GLN A 10 23.74 23.58 2.03
CA GLN A 10 23.55 23.07 0.67
C GLN A 10 23.10 21.61 0.62
N ILE A 11 23.60 20.78 1.54
CA ILE A 11 23.22 19.36 1.63
C ILE A 11 21.79 19.21 2.15
N GLU A 12 21.42 19.96 3.19
CA GLU A 12 20.07 20.01 3.76
C GLU A 12 19.02 20.41 2.70
N LYS A 13 19.26 21.50 1.96
CA LYS A 13 18.36 21.97 0.88
C LYS A 13 18.18 20.92 -0.21
N ARG A 14 19.23 20.18 -0.58
CA ARG A 14 19.17 19.15 -1.62
C ARG A 14 18.41 17.90 -1.18
N TYR A 15 18.50 17.51 0.10
CA TYR A 15 17.65 16.44 0.62
C TYR A 15 16.19 16.90 0.68
N PHE A 16 15.92 18.10 1.19
CA PHE A 16 14.56 18.65 1.26
C PHE A 16 13.84 18.64 -0.10
N ILE A 17 14.51 19.09 -1.17
CA ILE A 17 13.95 19.07 -2.53
C ILE A 17 13.66 17.64 -3.00
N LYS A 18 14.55 16.67 -2.73
CA LYS A 18 14.33 15.27 -3.12
C LYS A 18 13.12 14.65 -2.42
N TRP A 19 12.96 14.88 -1.11
CA TRP A 19 11.80 14.41 -0.35
C TRP A 19 10.50 15.06 -0.85
N ALA A 20 10.52 16.36 -1.14
CA ALA A 20 9.37 17.06 -1.70
C ALA A 20 8.95 16.48 -3.06
N ILE A 21 9.90 16.19 -3.96
CA ILE A 21 9.62 15.56 -5.26
C ILE A 21 8.98 14.18 -5.07
N LEU A 22 9.50 13.34 -4.17
CA LEU A 22 8.95 12.00 -3.92
C LEU A 22 7.50 12.06 -3.39
N ILE A 23 7.21 13.02 -2.50
CA ILE A 23 5.85 13.23 -1.98
C ILE A 23 4.92 13.70 -3.10
N ILE A 24 5.37 14.64 -3.93
CA ILE A 24 4.60 15.13 -5.08
C ILE A 24 4.28 13.98 -6.05
N VAL A 25 5.27 13.15 -6.38
CA VAL A 25 5.07 11.97 -7.25
C VAL A 25 4.07 10.99 -6.63
N LEU A 26 4.15 10.73 -5.32
CA LEU A 26 3.20 9.86 -4.62
C LEU A 26 1.78 10.44 -4.64
N LEU A 27 1.63 11.75 -4.40
CA LEU A 27 0.34 12.42 -4.44
C LEU A 27 -0.26 12.40 -5.85
N ILE A 28 0.53 12.71 -6.88
CA ILE A 28 0.09 12.65 -8.28
C ILE A 28 -0.32 11.22 -8.66
N GLY A 29 0.48 10.21 -8.27
CA GLY A 29 0.15 8.81 -8.51
C GLY A 29 -1.12 8.35 -7.78
N SER A 30 -1.33 8.82 -6.55
CA SER A 30 -2.55 8.54 -5.78
C SER A 30 -3.78 9.19 -6.42
N LEU A 31 -3.65 10.43 -6.91
CA LEU A 31 -4.72 11.09 -7.65
C LEU A 31 -5.04 10.33 -8.94
N PHE A 32 -4.02 9.96 -9.71
CA PHE A 32 -4.20 9.17 -10.93
C PHE A 32 -4.88 7.82 -10.65
N SER A 33 -4.55 7.15 -9.53
CA SER A 33 -5.17 5.90 -9.11
C SER A 33 -6.68 6.02 -8.83
N ILE A 34 -7.18 7.21 -8.50
CA ILE A 34 -8.63 7.44 -8.30
C ILE A 34 -9.36 7.52 -9.65
N PHE A 35 -8.69 8.10 -10.65
CA PHE A 35 -9.19 8.22 -12.03
C PHE A 35 -9.07 6.93 -12.83
N VAL A 36 -8.10 6.06 -12.53
CA VAL A 36 -7.99 4.74 -13.16
C VAL A 36 -9.03 3.79 -12.58
N GLY A 37 -10.19 3.71 -13.25
CA GLY A 37 -11.21 2.72 -12.94
C GLY A 37 -12.28 2.64 -14.04
N VAL A 38 -13.03 1.54 -14.04
CA VAL A 38 -13.86 1.06 -15.15
C VAL A 38 -15.01 2.01 -15.55
N SER A 39 -15.35 2.98 -14.70
CA SER A 39 -16.37 4.01 -14.99
C SER A 39 -15.71 5.36 -15.29
N GLU A 40 -16.08 5.94 -16.44
CA GLU A 40 -15.77 7.33 -16.79
C GLU A 40 -16.40 8.25 -15.75
N LEU A 41 -15.60 8.75 -14.83
CA LEU A 41 -16.07 9.68 -13.82
C LEU A 41 -16.22 11.05 -14.47
N SER A 42 -17.40 11.30 -15.04
CA SER A 42 -17.77 12.67 -15.43
C SER A 42 -17.91 13.49 -14.14
N PRO A 43 -17.20 14.64 -13.99
CA PRO A 43 -17.18 15.43 -12.74
C PRO A 43 -18.57 15.90 -12.26
N SER A 44 -19.57 15.87 -13.13
CA SER A 44 -20.97 16.18 -12.86
C SER A 44 -21.69 15.15 -11.97
N HIS A 45 -21.29 13.87 -12.00
CA HIS A 45 -21.95 12.81 -11.24
C HIS A 45 -21.38 12.61 -9.82
N LEU A 46 -20.22 13.22 -9.52
CA LEU A 46 -19.61 13.20 -8.19
C LEU A 46 -20.40 14.00 -7.14
N PHE A 47 -21.28 14.91 -7.56
CA PHE A 47 -22.13 15.70 -6.68
C PHE A 47 -23.51 15.06 -6.41
N GLN A 48 -23.82 13.93 -7.05
CA GLN A 48 -25.03 13.15 -6.76
C GLN A 48 -24.65 11.93 -5.92
N THR A 49 -24.80 12.06 -4.60
CA THR A 49 -24.50 11.05 -3.58
C THR A 49 -25.24 9.71 -3.78
N GLU A 50 -26.31 9.70 -4.57
CA GLU A 50 -27.15 8.53 -4.88
C GLU A 50 -26.65 7.69 -6.07
N SER A 51 -25.60 8.12 -6.80
CA SER A 51 -25.12 7.38 -7.96
C SER A 51 -24.33 6.11 -7.57
N ILE A 52 -24.48 5.04 -8.37
CA ILE A 52 -23.72 3.78 -8.20
C ILE A 52 -22.20 4.03 -8.22
N GLU A 53 -21.77 5.06 -8.95
CA GLU A 53 -20.39 5.50 -9.13
C GLU A 53 -19.78 6.04 -7.84
N TRP A 54 -20.53 6.88 -7.09
CA TRP A 54 -20.12 7.37 -5.77
C TRP A 54 -19.90 6.22 -4.79
N LYS A 55 -20.82 5.24 -4.79
CA LYS A 55 -20.71 4.04 -3.93
C LYS A 55 -19.48 3.20 -4.27
N VAL A 56 -19.19 2.99 -5.56
CA VAL A 56 -17.98 2.26 -6.01
C VAL A 56 -16.69 2.99 -5.63
N LEU A 57 -16.68 4.32 -5.72
CA LEU A 57 -15.56 5.16 -5.28
C LEU A 57 -15.26 4.95 -3.80
N VAL A 58 -16.26 5.12 -2.94
CA VAL A 58 -16.11 5.05 -1.48
C VAL A 58 -15.89 3.62 -0.98
N THR A 59 -16.61 2.63 -1.51
CA THR A 59 -16.57 1.24 -1.03
C THR A 59 -15.37 0.44 -1.57
N THR A 60 -14.82 0.79 -2.74
CA THR A 60 -13.77 -0.02 -3.37
C THR A 60 -12.52 0.78 -3.69
N ARG A 61 -12.63 1.93 -4.34
CA ARG A 61 -11.43 2.65 -4.84
C ARG A 61 -10.65 3.30 -3.69
N VAL A 62 -11.31 4.01 -2.78
CA VAL A 62 -10.69 4.63 -1.59
C VAL A 62 -9.97 3.60 -0.70
N PRO A 63 -10.62 2.52 -0.21
CA PRO A 63 -9.94 1.55 0.64
C PRO A 63 -8.81 0.83 -0.09
N ARG A 64 -8.93 0.61 -1.41
CA ARG A 64 -7.85 0.01 -2.22
C ARG A 64 -6.63 0.93 -2.31
N THR A 65 -6.80 2.21 -2.59
CA THR A 65 -5.68 3.17 -2.68
C THR A 65 -4.97 3.28 -1.34
N ILE A 66 -5.71 3.39 -0.23
CA ILE A 66 -5.15 3.40 1.12
C ILE A 66 -4.34 2.11 1.38
N SER A 67 -4.91 0.94 1.04
CA SER A 67 -4.23 -0.34 1.23
C SER A 67 -2.93 -0.45 0.44
N ILE A 68 -2.90 0.03 -0.81
CA ILE A 68 -1.69 0.00 -1.66
C ILE A 68 -0.61 0.94 -1.12
N VAL A 69 -0.99 2.15 -0.67
CA VAL A 69 -0.03 3.10 -0.08
C VAL A 69 0.60 2.52 1.18
N ILE A 70 -0.22 1.96 2.08
CA ILE A 70 0.27 1.33 3.31
C ILE A 70 1.15 0.12 2.96
N ALA A 71 0.71 -0.76 2.06
CA ALA A 71 1.50 -1.93 1.65
C ALA A 71 2.86 -1.53 1.04
N GLY A 72 2.90 -0.50 0.19
CA GLY A 72 4.14 0.02 -0.38
C GLY A 72 5.08 0.61 0.67
N ALA A 73 4.54 1.34 1.64
CA ALA A 73 5.32 1.89 2.76
C ALA A 73 5.91 0.77 3.63
N THR A 74 5.11 -0.23 3.99
CA THR A 74 5.56 -1.39 4.77
C THR A 74 6.60 -2.21 4.02
N LEU A 75 6.45 -2.39 2.71
CA LEU A 75 7.43 -3.11 1.89
C LEU A 75 8.78 -2.37 1.85
N SER A 76 8.73 -1.04 1.71
CA SER A 76 9.92 -0.19 1.74
C SER A 76 10.64 -0.26 3.09
N LEU A 77 9.87 -0.20 4.19
CA LEU A 77 10.39 -0.35 5.55
C LEU A 77 11.00 -1.73 5.77
N SER A 78 10.32 -2.80 5.35
CA SER A 78 10.82 -4.17 5.44
C SER A 78 12.15 -4.35 4.68
N GLY A 79 12.26 -3.76 3.48
CA GLY A 79 13.51 -3.75 2.72
C GLY A 79 14.66 -3.06 3.47
N LEU A 80 14.40 -1.87 4.04
CA LEU A 80 15.37 -1.14 4.86
C LEU A 80 15.78 -1.92 6.10
N LEU A 81 14.83 -2.49 6.83
CA LEU A 81 15.11 -3.30 8.02
C LEU A 81 15.93 -4.53 7.67
N MET A 82 15.62 -5.20 6.55
CA MET A 82 16.41 -6.36 6.10
C MET A 82 17.85 -5.96 5.74
N GLN A 83 18.03 -4.84 5.05
CA GLN A 83 19.36 -4.31 4.73
C GLN A 83 20.14 -3.95 6.00
N GLN A 84 19.48 -3.41 7.02
CA GLN A 84 20.10 -3.09 8.32
C GLN A 84 20.47 -4.34 9.12
N LEU A 85 19.57 -5.33 9.20
CA LEU A 85 19.80 -6.58 9.94
C LEU A 85 20.93 -7.41 9.32
N THR A 86 20.95 -7.51 7.99
CA THR A 86 21.99 -8.28 7.28
C THR A 86 23.26 -7.48 7.03
N GLN A 87 23.26 -6.18 7.36
CA GLN A 87 24.34 -5.24 7.07
C GLN A 87 24.80 -5.30 5.60
N ASN A 88 23.89 -5.68 4.70
CA ASN A 88 24.17 -5.88 3.28
C ASN A 88 23.09 -5.21 2.42
N LYS A 89 23.51 -4.19 1.68
CA LYS A 89 22.65 -3.38 0.81
C LYS A 89 22.07 -4.13 -0.40
N PHE A 90 22.56 -5.32 -0.71
CA PHE A 90 22.07 -6.18 -1.80
C PHE A 90 21.06 -7.22 -1.35
N THR A 91 20.79 -7.31 -0.05
CA THR A 91 19.77 -8.22 0.48
C THR A 91 18.38 -7.62 0.30
N SER A 92 17.43 -8.44 -0.14
CA SER A 92 16.02 -8.09 -0.14
C SER A 92 15.24 -9.07 0.76
N PRO A 93 14.05 -8.69 1.24
CA PRO A 93 13.23 -9.59 2.05
C PRO A 93 12.94 -10.92 1.33
N SER A 94 12.83 -10.89 0.01
CA SER A 94 12.52 -12.06 -0.83
C SER A 94 13.68 -13.05 -0.95
N THR A 95 14.94 -12.65 -0.72
CA THR A 95 16.10 -13.56 -0.79
C THR A 95 16.31 -14.39 0.48
N VAL A 96 15.71 -14.00 1.61
CA VAL A 96 15.92 -14.64 2.93
C VAL A 96 14.89 -15.77 3.19
N GLY A 97 14.16 -16.23 2.17
CA GLY A 97 13.22 -17.35 2.31
C GLY A 97 11.82 -16.99 2.82
N THR A 98 11.53 -15.69 3.06
CA THR A 98 10.27 -15.21 3.65
C THR A 98 9.04 -15.50 2.78
N MET A 99 9.19 -15.41 1.46
CA MET A 99 8.10 -15.69 0.52
C MET A 99 7.78 -17.18 0.45
N GLN A 100 8.80 -18.03 0.57
CA GLN A 100 8.67 -19.49 0.54
C GLN A 100 7.96 -19.97 1.81
N SER A 101 8.32 -19.46 2.98
CA SER A 101 7.66 -19.80 4.25
C SER A 101 6.21 -19.30 4.29
N ALA A 102 5.93 -18.10 3.78
CA ALA A 102 4.56 -17.59 3.67
C ALA A 102 3.67 -18.46 2.76
N ARG A 103 4.19 -18.86 1.59
CA ARG A 103 3.47 -19.77 0.66
C ARG A 103 3.24 -21.15 1.29
N LEU A 104 4.23 -21.69 1.98
CA LEU A 104 4.10 -22.96 2.69
C LEU A 104 3.03 -22.85 3.78
N GLY A 105 3.03 -21.78 4.58
CA GLY A 105 1.99 -21.52 5.57
C GLY A 105 0.59 -21.39 4.97
N LEU A 106 0.47 -20.75 3.80
CA LEU A 106 -0.79 -20.64 3.06
C LEU A 106 -1.28 -22.02 2.60
N ILE A 107 -0.40 -22.84 2.02
CA ILE A 107 -0.72 -24.21 1.59
C ILE A 107 -1.12 -25.06 2.81
N LEU A 108 -0.36 -25.01 3.90
CA LEU A 108 -0.72 -25.71 5.14
C LEU A 108 -2.08 -25.26 5.67
N SER A 109 -2.35 -23.95 5.68
CA SER A 109 -3.65 -23.41 6.09
C SER A 109 -4.79 -23.96 5.24
N LEU A 110 -4.62 -24.02 3.91
CA LEU A 110 -5.63 -24.59 3.01
C LEU A 110 -5.81 -26.11 3.21
N LEU A 111 -4.74 -26.84 3.51
CA LEU A 111 -4.79 -28.29 3.73
C LEU A 111 -5.44 -28.66 5.08
N PHE A 112 -5.11 -27.96 6.16
CA PHE A 112 -5.60 -28.26 7.51
C PHE A 112 -6.91 -27.55 7.84
N PHE A 113 -7.20 -26.41 7.23
CA PHE A 113 -8.44 -25.63 7.44
C PHE A 113 -9.25 -25.38 6.16
N PRO A 114 -9.57 -26.42 5.36
CA PRO A 114 -10.29 -26.27 4.10
C PRO A 114 -11.70 -25.67 4.27
N LYS A 115 -12.30 -25.77 5.47
CA LYS A 115 -13.64 -25.27 5.79
C LYS A 115 -13.68 -23.93 6.54
N ALA A 116 -12.52 -23.38 6.96
CA ALA A 116 -12.48 -22.11 7.68
C ALA A 116 -12.85 -20.89 6.81
N SER A 117 -12.85 -21.06 5.48
CA SER A 117 -13.15 -19.97 4.53
C SER A 117 -14.65 -19.68 4.35
N ILE A 118 -15.57 -20.55 4.82
CA ILE A 118 -17.04 -20.38 4.61
C ILE A 118 -17.85 -20.46 5.93
N PHE A 119 -17.29 -21.00 7.01
CA PHE A 119 -18.08 -21.35 8.20
C PHE A 119 -18.65 -20.12 8.96
N ASN A 120 -17.91 -19.01 9.08
CA ASN A 120 -18.46 -17.78 9.71
C ASN A 120 -19.50 -17.06 8.83
N ARG A 121 -19.47 -17.29 7.52
CA ARG A 121 -20.41 -16.68 6.57
C ARG A 121 -21.80 -17.31 6.64
N ARG A 122 -21.89 -18.55 7.16
CA ARG A 122 -23.14 -19.31 7.22
C ARG A 122 -23.89 -19.16 8.56
N TYR A 123 -23.19 -18.85 9.65
CA TYR A 123 -23.85 -18.57 10.94
C TYR A 123 -24.55 -17.20 10.96
N PHE A 124 -23.93 -16.15 10.41
CA PHE A 124 -24.55 -14.82 10.36
C PHE A 124 -25.80 -14.76 9.46
N LEU A 125 -25.87 -15.61 8.42
CA LEU A 125 -27.04 -15.72 7.55
C LEU A 125 -28.13 -16.66 8.10
N LEU A 126 -27.84 -17.47 9.13
CA LEU A 126 -28.82 -18.30 9.85
C LEU A 126 -29.46 -17.57 11.04
N ASP A 127 -28.88 -16.45 11.47
CA ASP A 127 -29.37 -15.61 12.60
C ASP A 127 -30.35 -14.50 12.14
N LEU A 128 -30.73 -14.49 10.86
CA LEU A 128 -31.62 -13.50 10.22
C LEU A 128 -32.83 -14.15 9.50
N ARG A 129 -33.25 -15.34 9.95
CA ARG A 129 -34.55 -15.93 9.60
C ARG A 129 -35.43 -16.08 10.85
#